data_AF-A0A7X6SXX2-F1
#
_entry.id   AF-A0A7X6SXX2-F1
#
_cell.length_a   1.000
_cell.length_b   1.000
_cell.length_c   1.000
_cell.angle_alpha   90.00
_cell.angle_beta   90.00
_cell.angle_gamma   90.00
#
_symmetry.space_group_name_H-M   'P 1'
#
loop_
_entity.id
_entity.type
_entity.pdbx_description
1 polymer ?
#
loop_
_entity_poly.entity_id
_entity_poly.type
_entity_poly.pdbx_seq_one_letter_code
_entity_poly.pdbx_strand_id
1 'polypeptide(L)'
;MEKVYNMTESREWKGHRSLRDQLERAALSVSNNIAEGFERGTTKELLAFLYIARGSAGEVRSMLCFIEQREGFSHLKSQISGLKSISESCSRLRYAPGLIICRIQRSRGRDTSTENQGLNTIRKGMQKILKMSC
;
A
#
# COMPACT_ATOMS: atom_id res chain seq x y z
N MET A 1 -6.73 -5.01 -0.89
CA MET A 1 -7.33 -3.90 -1.66
C MET A 1 -8.59 -4.36 -2.37
N GLU A 2 -8.78 -5.67 -2.59
CA GLU A 2 -10.06 -6.30 -2.96
C GLU A 2 -11.28 -5.73 -2.20
N LYS A 3 -11.17 -5.53 -0.87
CA LYS A 3 -12.25 -4.92 -0.05
C LYS A 3 -12.74 -3.56 -0.55
N VAL A 4 -11.93 -2.81 -1.31
CA VAL A 4 -12.36 -1.56 -1.96
C VAL A 4 -13.37 -1.88 -3.05
N TYR A 5 -13.09 -2.86 -3.91
CA TYR A 5 -13.99 -3.30 -4.98
C TYR A 5 -15.33 -3.81 -4.42
N ASN A 6 -15.28 -4.64 -3.38
CA ASN A 6 -16.51 -5.12 -2.73
C ASN A 6 -17.35 -3.97 -2.16
N MET A 7 -16.71 -2.91 -1.68
CA MET A 7 -17.40 -1.71 -1.19
C MET A 7 -17.97 -0.88 -2.35
N THR A 8 -17.25 -0.73 -3.46
CA THR A 8 -17.65 0.11 -4.61
C THR A 8 -18.66 -0.53 -5.56
N GLU A 9 -18.90 -1.83 -5.43
CA GLU A 9 -19.96 -2.55 -6.13
C GLU A 9 -21.36 -2.29 -5.55
N SER A 10 -21.45 -1.70 -4.36
CA SER A 10 -22.72 -1.43 -3.71
C SER A 10 -23.53 -0.36 -4.44
N ARG A 11 -24.86 -0.40 -4.28
CA ARG A 11 -25.81 0.49 -4.99
C ARG A 11 -25.58 1.98 -4.71
N GLU A 12 -24.92 2.31 -3.60
CA GLU A 12 -24.67 3.68 -3.14
C GLU A 12 -23.57 4.38 -3.95
N TRP A 13 -22.81 3.61 -4.73
CA TRP A 13 -21.87 4.12 -5.72
C TRP A 13 -22.53 4.41 -7.08
N LYS A 14 -23.80 4.05 -7.26
CA LYS A 14 -24.56 4.34 -8.48
C LYS A 14 -24.68 5.86 -8.65
N GLY A 15 -24.10 6.39 -9.72
CA GLY A 15 -24.02 7.84 -9.98
C GLY A 15 -22.70 8.49 -9.56
N HIS A 16 -21.80 7.75 -8.90
CA HIS A 16 -20.48 8.23 -8.48
C HIS A 16 -19.33 7.56 -9.25
N ARG A 17 -19.51 7.32 -10.56
CA ARG A 17 -18.54 6.61 -11.42
C ARG A 17 -17.13 7.17 -11.35
N SER A 18 -16.97 8.49 -11.50
CA SER A 18 -15.62 9.10 -11.43
C SER A 18 -14.95 8.93 -10.06
N LEU A 19 -15.71 8.97 -8.97
CA LEU A 19 -15.17 8.81 -7.61
C LEU A 19 -14.79 7.36 -7.35
N ARG A 20 -15.65 6.43 -7.78
CA ARG A 20 -15.39 4.99 -7.77
C ARG A 20 -14.12 4.66 -8.55
N ASP A 21 -14.02 5.11 -9.79
CA ASP A 21 -12.88 4.81 -10.66
C ASP A 21 -11.57 5.34 -10.07
N GLN A 22 -11.57 6.55 -9.50
CA GLN A 22 -10.37 7.10 -8.84
C GLN A 22 -9.98 6.26 -7.61
N LEU A 23 -10.95 5.85 -6.78
CA LEU A 23 -10.69 5.03 -5.60
C LEU A 23 -10.14 3.65 -5.97
N GLU A 24 -10.78 2.97 -6.92
CA GLU A 24 -10.39 1.64 -7.39
C GLU A 24 -8.98 1.68 -8.01
N ARG A 25 -8.69 2.69 -8.86
CA ARG A 25 -7.36 2.85 -9.47
C ARG A 25 -6.28 3.11 -8.44
N ALA A 26 -6.54 3.97 -7.45
CA ALA A 26 -5.58 4.22 -6.38
C ALA A 26 -5.33 2.94 -5.56
N ALA A 27 -6.39 2.19 -5.25
CA ALA A 27 -6.28 0.93 -4.51
C ALA A 27 -5.48 -0.13 -5.28
N LEU A 28 -5.76 -0.30 -6.59
CA LEU A 28 -5.04 -1.24 -7.45
C LEU A 28 -3.58 -0.82 -7.68
N SER A 29 -3.31 0.48 -7.76
CA SER A 29 -1.96 1.02 -7.87
C SER A 29 -1.06 0.59 -6.70
N VAL A 30 -1.60 0.45 -5.49
CA VAL A 30 -0.83 -0.03 -4.33
C VAL A 30 -0.28 -1.44 -4.57
N SER A 31 -1.12 -2.39 -4.96
CA SER A 31 -0.70 -3.77 -5.21
C SER A 31 0.23 -3.86 -6.43
N ASN A 32 -0.07 -3.12 -7.50
CA ASN A 32 0.71 -3.18 -8.73
C ASN A 32 2.13 -2.66 -8.53
N ASN A 33 2.30 -1.53 -7.85
CA ASN A 33 3.63 -0.98 -7.57
C ASN A 33 4.43 -1.89 -6.62
N ILE A 34 3.78 -2.52 -5.64
CA ILE A 34 4.46 -3.50 -4.77
C ILE A 34 4.97 -4.68 -5.60
N ALA A 35 4.12 -5.26 -6.46
CA ALA A 35 4.48 -6.39 -7.31
C ALA A 35 5.62 -6.01 -8.28
N GLU A 36 5.51 -4.86 -8.95
CA GLU A 36 6.52 -4.42 -9.90
C GLU A 36 7.87 -4.14 -9.21
N GLY A 37 7.86 -3.54 -8.02
CA GLY A 37 9.07 -3.33 -7.24
C GLY A 37 9.82 -4.63 -6.91
N PHE A 38 9.10 -5.75 -6.73
CA PHE A 38 9.70 -7.06 -6.49
C PHE A 38 10.39 -7.65 -7.73
N GLU A 39 9.81 -7.45 -8.90
CA GLU A 39 10.31 -8.03 -10.15
C GLU A 39 11.56 -7.30 -10.69
N ARG A 40 11.81 -6.05 -10.26
CA ARG A 40 12.92 -5.22 -10.77
C ARG A 40 14.32 -5.61 -10.26
N GLY A 41 14.43 -6.47 -9.25
CA GLY A 41 15.68 -7.14 -8.88
C GLY A 41 16.70 -6.32 -8.07
N THR A 42 16.63 -4.98 -8.02
CA THR A 42 17.51 -4.15 -7.16
C THR A 42 16.79 -3.53 -5.96
N THR A 43 17.50 -3.35 -4.85
CA THR A 43 16.94 -2.71 -3.64
C THR A 43 16.53 -1.25 -3.87
N LYS A 44 17.25 -0.53 -4.74
CA LYS A 44 16.95 0.89 -5.03
C LYS A 44 15.62 1.03 -5.78
N GLU A 45 15.38 0.18 -6.78
CA GLU A 45 14.13 0.17 -7.53
C GLU A 45 12.98 -0.32 -6.66
N LEU A 46 13.17 -1.39 -5.89
CA LEU A 46 12.17 -1.85 -4.92
C LEU A 46 11.72 -0.72 -3.99
N LEU A 47 12.67 0.05 -3.43
CA LEU A 47 12.34 1.19 -2.58
C LEU A 47 11.57 2.28 -3.34
N ALA A 48 11.95 2.60 -4.57
CA ALA A 48 11.26 3.60 -5.39
C ALA A 48 9.78 3.21 -5.61
N PHE A 49 9.52 1.97 -6.03
CA PHE A 49 8.16 1.46 -6.20
C PHE A 49 7.37 1.41 -4.89
N LEU A 50 8.02 1.12 -3.77
CA LEU A 50 7.38 1.15 -2.46
C LEU A 50 6.97 2.55 -2.02
N TYR A 51 7.75 3.58 -2.37
CA TYR A 51 7.34 4.97 -2.15
C TYR A 51 6.11 5.34 -2.97
N ILE A 52 6.01 4.87 -4.21
CA ILE A 52 4.82 5.07 -5.06
C ILE A 52 3.61 4.37 -4.45
N ALA A 53 3.75 3.10 -4.07
CA ALA A 53 2.68 2.34 -3.41
C ALA A 53 2.19 3.02 -2.12
N ARG A 54 3.12 3.58 -1.33
CA ARG A 54 2.79 4.38 -0.13
C ARG A 54 2.01 5.65 -0.49
N GLY A 55 2.37 6.32 -1.59
CA GLY A 55 1.63 7.47 -2.13
C GLY A 55 0.19 7.11 -2.43
N SER A 56 -0.03 6.06 -3.22
CA SER A 56 -1.37 5.58 -3.58
C SER A 56 -2.19 5.13 -2.35
N ALA A 57 -1.56 4.53 -1.34
CA ALA A 57 -2.25 4.22 -0.07
C ALA A 57 -2.67 5.49 0.71
N GLY A 58 -1.93 6.59 0.56
CA GLY A 58 -2.32 7.91 1.07
C GLY A 58 -3.54 8.49 0.34
N GLU A 59 -3.57 8.37 -0.99
CA GLU A 59 -4.70 8.80 -1.82
C GLU A 59 -5.99 8.07 -1.44
N VAL A 60 -5.92 6.73 -1.29
CA VAL A 60 -7.06 5.91 -0.83
C VAL A 60 -7.59 6.42 0.50
N ARG A 61 -6.72 6.68 1.49
CA ARG A 61 -7.16 7.23 2.80
C ARG A 61 -7.81 8.59 2.68
N SER A 62 -7.23 9.48 1.87
CA SER A 62 -7.77 10.82 1.64
C SER A 62 -9.18 10.76 1.05
N MET A 63 -9.36 9.96 -0.01
CA MET A 63 -10.68 9.75 -0.63
C MET A 63 -11.68 9.13 0.35
N LEU A 64 -11.28 8.12 1.13
CA LEU A 64 -12.12 7.51 2.15
C LEU A 64 -12.55 8.50 3.24
N CYS A 65 -11.70 9.45 3.62
CA CYS A 65 -12.09 10.55 4.52
C CYS A 65 -13.15 11.46 3.88
N PHE A 66 -12.99 11.80 2.60
CA PHE A 66 -14.00 12.58 1.88
C PHE A 66 -15.34 11.84 1.78
N ILE A 67 -15.33 10.55 1.46
CA ILE A 67 -16.55 9.72 1.32
C ILE A 67 -17.28 9.59 2.65
N GLU A 68 -16.56 9.41 3.76
CA GLU A 68 -17.14 9.25 5.11
C GLU A 68 -18.02 10.44 5.55
N GLN A 69 -17.73 11.64 5.03
CA GLN A 69 -18.48 12.86 5.34
C GLN A 69 -19.78 12.99 4.53
N ARG A 70 -19.98 12.15 3.51
CA ARG A 70 -21.18 12.22 2.65
C ARG A 70 -22.30 11.37 3.22
N GLU A 71 -23.50 11.96 3.32
CA GLU A 71 -24.67 11.32 3.93
C GLU A 71 -25.07 9.99 3.26
N GLY A 72 -24.93 9.91 1.92
CA GLY A 72 -25.22 8.70 1.13
C GLY A 72 -24.35 7.49 1.47
N PHE A 73 -23.24 7.69 2.19
CA PHE A 73 -22.28 6.64 2.56
C PHE A 73 -22.25 6.37 4.07
N SER A 74 -23.20 6.91 4.82
CA SER A 74 -23.30 6.79 6.29
C SER A 74 -23.27 5.33 6.79
N HIS A 75 -23.92 4.42 6.08
CA HIS A 75 -23.96 2.98 6.40
C HIS A 75 -22.63 2.25 6.11
N LEU A 76 -21.71 2.84 5.32
CA LEU A 76 -20.40 2.26 5.02
C LEU A 76 -19.31 2.69 6.03
N LYS A 77 -19.62 3.50 7.04
CA LYS A 77 -18.63 4.02 8.01
C LYS A 77 -17.72 2.94 8.60
N SER A 78 -18.28 1.78 8.95
CA SER A 78 -17.49 0.65 9.48
C SER A 78 -16.51 0.09 8.44
N GLN A 79 -16.97 -0.09 7.20
CA GLN A 79 -16.13 -0.57 6.10
C GLN A 79 -15.03 0.44 5.75
N ILE A 80 -15.39 1.72 5.69
CA ILE A 80 -14.47 2.84 5.45
C ILE A 80 -13.38 2.89 6.51
N SER A 81 -13.74 2.76 7.80
CA SER A 81 -12.77 2.70 8.90
C SER A 81 -11.82 1.51 8.77
N GLY A 82 -12.35 0.32 8.43
CA GLY A 82 -11.53 -0.86 8.16
C GLY A 82 -10.56 -0.65 7.00
N LEU A 83 -11.01 -0.05 5.90
CA LEU A 83 -10.17 0.25 4.73
C LEU A 83 -9.11 1.32 5.02
N LYS A 84 -9.43 2.34 5.84
CA LYS A 84 -8.46 3.33 6.32
C LYS A 84 -7.35 2.66 7.13
N SER A 85 -7.70 1.74 8.03
CA SER A 85 -6.71 0.98 8.83
C SER A 85 -5.80 0.10 7.97
N ILE A 86 -6.35 -0.57 6.96
CA ILE A 86 -5.57 -1.36 5.99
C ILE A 86 -4.61 -0.46 5.19
N SER A 87 -5.13 0.64 4.67
CA SER A 87 -4.34 1.60 3.88
C SER A 87 -3.27 2.29 4.72
N GLU A 88 -3.58 2.54 5.99
CA GLU A 88 -2.63 3.06 6.97
C GLU A 88 -1.53 2.06 7.28
N SER A 89 -1.87 0.78 7.43
CA SER A 89 -0.87 -0.29 7.60
C SER A 89 0.10 -0.32 6.42
N CYS A 90 -0.40 -0.21 5.19
CA CYS A 90 0.43 -0.09 3.98
C CYS A 90 1.32 1.16 4.00
N SER A 91 0.83 2.27 4.55
CA SER A 91 1.55 3.54 4.66
C SER A 91 2.59 3.58 5.80
N ARG A 92 2.29 2.90 6.92
CA ARG A 92 3.10 2.83 8.14
C ARG A 92 4.16 1.75 8.08
N LEU A 93 4.17 0.91 7.05
CA LEU A 93 5.29 0.00 6.84
C LEU A 93 6.57 0.84 6.78
N ARG A 94 7.32 0.74 7.88
CA ARG A 94 8.67 1.27 8.02
C ARG A 94 9.56 0.44 7.14
N TYR A 95 9.51 0.65 5.83
CA TYR A 95 10.65 0.39 4.96
C TYR A 95 11.68 1.41 5.40
N ALA A 96 12.40 1.14 6.49
CA ALA A 96 13.36 2.09 7.07
C ALA A 96 14.49 2.23 6.06
N PRO A 97 14.44 3.20 5.13
CA PRO A 97 15.45 3.31 4.11
C PRO A 97 16.73 3.74 4.82
N GLY A 98 16.64 4.60 5.84
CA GLY A 98 17.75 4.97 6.71
C GLY A 98 18.41 3.80 7.43
N LEU A 99 17.70 2.77 7.91
CA LEU A 99 18.36 1.66 8.64
C LEU A 99 18.93 0.60 7.70
N ILE A 100 18.29 0.40 6.54
CA ILE A 100 18.72 -0.55 5.50
C ILE A 100 19.81 0.08 4.64
N ILE A 101 19.64 1.30 4.14
CA ILE A 101 20.67 2.07 3.42
C ILE A 101 21.85 2.41 4.34
N CYS A 102 21.67 2.77 5.62
CA CYS A 102 22.83 2.98 6.52
C CYS A 102 23.56 1.66 6.85
N ARG A 103 22.86 0.51 6.93
CA ARG A 103 23.52 -0.80 7.04
C ARG A 103 24.23 -1.19 5.73
N ILE A 104 23.62 -0.95 4.57
CA ILE A 104 24.16 -1.27 3.23
C ILE A 104 25.34 -0.35 2.86
N GLN A 105 25.26 0.94 3.19
CA GLN A 105 26.35 1.89 2.95
C GLN A 105 27.50 1.71 3.95
N ARG A 106 27.24 1.26 5.20
CA ARG A 106 28.29 0.83 6.15
C ARG A 106 28.84 -0.57 5.88
N SER A 107 28.15 -1.42 5.11
CA SER A 107 28.57 -2.79 4.77
C SER A 107 29.41 -2.89 3.49
N ARG A 108 29.81 -1.76 2.88
CA ARG A 108 30.91 -1.75 1.88
C ARG A 108 32.24 -2.36 2.41
N GLY A 109 32.27 -2.80 3.67
CA GLY A 109 33.30 -3.70 4.20
C GLY A 109 32.82 -4.90 5.05
N ARG A 110 31.53 -5.27 5.15
CA ARG A 110 31.08 -6.44 5.95
C ARG A 110 29.84 -7.16 5.42
N ASP A 111 30.08 -8.38 4.94
CA ASP A 111 29.26 -9.59 4.90
C ASP A 111 27.81 -9.56 4.33
N THR A 112 27.64 -10.21 3.17
CA THR A 112 26.39 -10.39 2.37
C THR A 112 25.23 -11.06 3.11
N SER A 113 25.50 -11.72 4.25
CA SER A 113 24.54 -12.46 5.07
C SER A 113 23.49 -11.53 5.73
N THR A 114 23.92 -10.38 6.24
CA THR A 114 23.06 -9.42 6.94
C THR A 114 22.16 -8.60 6.01
N GLU A 115 22.62 -8.35 4.78
CA GLU A 115 21.84 -7.71 3.71
C GLU A 115 20.66 -8.58 3.29
N ASN A 116 20.92 -9.86 3.03
CA ASN A 116 19.92 -10.85 2.68
C ASN A 116 18.89 -11.06 3.81
N GLN A 117 19.29 -10.91 5.07
CA GLN A 117 18.39 -11.09 6.22
C GLN A 117 17.43 -9.90 6.41
N GLY A 118 17.90 -8.67 6.15
CA GLY A 118 17.06 -7.47 6.07
C GLY A 118 16.06 -7.55 4.92
N LEU A 119 16.52 -7.91 3.73
CA LEU A 119 15.69 -8.10 2.54
C LEU A 119 14.65 -9.22 2.73
N ASN A 120 15.00 -10.34 3.39
CA ASN A 120 14.06 -11.41 3.68
C ASN A 120 12.97 -11.00 4.69
N THR A 121 13.31 -10.18 5.67
CA THR A 121 12.32 -9.65 6.64
C THR A 121 11.33 -8.71 5.96
N ILE A 122 11.82 -7.85 5.06
CA ILE A 122 11.01 -7.00 4.19
C ILE A 122 10.13 -7.85 3.29
N ARG A 123 10.70 -8.86 2.61
CA ARG A 123 9.99 -9.78 1.72
C ARG A 123 8.87 -10.52 2.44
N LYS A 124 9.09 -10.99 3.67
CA LYS A 124 8.04 -11.62 4.52
C LYS A 124 6.95 -10.63 4.94
N GLY A 125 7.33 -9.44 5.40
CA GLY A 125 6.37 -8.39 5.77
C GLY A 125 5.53 -7.95 4.58
N MET A 126 6.13 -7.88 3.39
CA MET A 126 5.49 -7.48 2.15
C MET A 126 4.68 -8.59 1.46
N GLN A 127 5.08 -9.86 1.56
CA GLN A 127 4.23 -10.99 1.15
C GLN A 127 2.94 -11.02 1.97
N LYS A 128 3.00 -10.65 3.24
CA LYS A 128 1.80 -10.45 4.07
C LYS A 128 0.93 -9.32 3.52
N ILE A 129 1.52 -8.24 3.01
CA ILE A 129 0.77 -7.14 2.37
C ILE A 129 0.17 -7.58 1.06
N LEU A 130 0.91 -8.26 0.18
CA LEU A 130 0.38 -8.82 -1.06
C LEU A 130 -0.82 -9.72 -0.76
N LYS A 131 -0.76 -10.57 0.27
CA LYS A 131 -1.90 -11.37 0.73
C LYS A 131 -3.06 -10.60 1.37
N MET A 132 -2.85 -9.36 1.81
CA MET A 132 -3.89 -8.46 2.31
C MET A 132 -4.39 -7.49 1.22
N SER A 133 -3.64 -7.39 0.12
CA SER A 133 -3.82 -6.42 -0.96
C SER A 133 -4.47 -7.05 -2.19
N CYS A 134 -4.05 -8.27 -2.53
CA CYS A 134 -4.70 -9.18 -3.47
C CYS A 134 -5.85 -9.94 -2.81
#